data_AF-A0A7R7ICY6-F1
#
_entry.id   AF-A0A7R7ICY6-F1
#
_cell.length_a   1.000
_cell.length_b   1.000
_cell.length_c   1.000
_cell.angle_alpha   90.00
_cell.angle_beta   90.00
_cell.angle_gamma   90.00
#
_symmetry.space_group_name_H-M   'P 1'
#
loop_
_entity.id
_entity.type
_entity.pdbx_description
1 polymer ?
#
loop_
_entity_poly.entity_id
_entity_poly.type
_entity_poly.pdbx_seq_one_letter_code
_entity_poly.pdbx_strand_id
1 'polypeptide(L)' 'MILVLWKIISVVQSILAYGTAYRLTKNGGDNGVSLFGWLFVLDLASMVPGLGIYLWFKYKDE' A
#
# COMPACT_ATOMS: atom_id res chain seq x y z
N MET A 1 11.09 -4.97 -22.30
CA MET A 1 11.06 -3.59 -21.75
C MET A 1 9.83 -3.34 -20.89
N ILE A 2 8.61 -3.60 -21.38
CA ILE A 2 7.36 -3.38 -20.61
C ILE A 2 7.27 -4.16 -19.28
N LEU A 3 7.74 -5.42 -19.26
CA LEU A 3 7.73 -6.26 -18.06
C LEU A 3 8.65 -5.75 -16.94
N VAL A 4 9.77 -5.11 -17.30
CA VAL A 4 10.71 -4.54 -16.34
C VAL A 4 10.11 -3.30 -15.69
N LEU A 5 9.51 -2.41 -16.50
CA LEU A 5 8.78 -1.24 -16.02
C LEU A 5 7.63 -1.63 -15.10
N TRP A 6 6.83 -2.62 -15.50
CA TRP A 6 5.76 -3.15 -14.66
C TRP A 6 6.28 -3.62 -13.30
N LYS A 7 7.36 -4.41 -13.29
CA LYS A 7 7.94 -4.94 -12.05
C LYS A 7 8.45 -3.82 -11.13
N ILE A 8 9.07 -2.78 -11.68
CA ILE A 8 9.51 -1.60 -10.90
C ILE A 8 8.30 -0.88 -10.29
N ILE A 9 7.24 -0.65 -11.07
CA ILE A 9 6.01 -0.01 -10.59
C ILE A 9 5.38 -0.84 -9.47
N SER A 10 5.26 -2.16 -9.66
CA SER A 10 4.70 -3.06 -8.65
C SER A 10 5.51 -3.03 -7.35
N VAL A 11 6.84 -3.03 -7.41
CA VAL A 11 7.70 -2.95 -6.20
C VAL A 11 7.47 -1.63 -5.46
N VAL A 12 7.43 -0.50 -6.17
CA VAL A 12 7.16 0.81 -5.57
C VAL A 12 5.77 0.80 -4.92
N GLN A 13 4.76 0.26 -5.61
CA GLN A 13 3.41 0.19 -5.06
C GLN A 13 3.33 -0.70 -3.81
N SER A 14 3.99 -1.85 -3.77
CA SER A 14 4.02 -2.70 -2.57
C SER A 14 4.68 -2.00 -1.37
N ILE A 15 5.75 -1.23 -1.58
CA ILE A 15 6.40 -0.44 -0.50
C ILE A 15 5.43 0.63 0.04
N LEU A 16 4.76 1.34 -0.86
CA LEU A 16 3.78 2.37 -0.49
C LEU A 16 2.55 1.76 0.20
N ALA A 17 2.07 0.61 -0.26
CA ALA A 17 1.00 -0.14 0.38
C ALA A 17 1.39 -0.53 1.82
N TYR A 18 2.60 -1.03 2.02
CA TYR A 18 3.06 -1.41 3.35
C TYR A 18 3.07 -0.22 4.32
N GLY A 19 3.67 0.91 3.92
CA GLY A 19 3.71 2.08 4.79
C GLY A 19 2.33 2.74 4.99
N THR A 20 1.44 2.67 4.00
CA THR A 20 0.04 3.11 4.17
C THR A 20 -0.69 2.22 5.19
N ALA A 21 -0.51 0.90 5.09
CA ALA A 21 -1.10 -0.05 6.01
C ALA A 21 -0.63 0.19 7.44
N TYR A 22 0.66 0.48 7.62
CA TYR A 22 1.23 0.80 8.92
C TYR A 22 0.58 2.05 9.55
N ARG A 23 0.41 3.13 8.78
CA ARG A 23 -0.26 4.35 9.27
C ARG A 23 -1.71 4.11 9.67
N LEU A 24 -2.47 3.46 8.79
CA LEU A 24 -3.89 3.15 9.04
C LEU A 24 -4.06 2.21 10.24
N THR A 25 -3.12 1.31 10.44
CA THR A 25 -3.05 0.46 11.64
C THR A 25 -2.85 1.32 12.88
N LYS A 26 -1.85 2.22 12.89
CA LYS A 26 -1.60 3.12 14.02
C LYS A 26 -2.77 4.05 14.34
N ASN A 27 -3.62 4.37 13.36
CA ASN A 27 -4.77 5.27 13.53
C ASN A 27 -6.11 4.60 13.88
N GLY A 28 -6.16 3.29 14.13
CA GLY A 28 -7.43 2.64 14.46
C GLY A 28 -7.34 1.25 15.07
N GLY A 29 -6.21 0.57 14.93
CA GLY A 29 -5.98 -0.71 15.57
C GLY A 29 -4.48 -0.95 15.68
N ASP A 30 -3.91 -0.71 16.86
CA ASP A 30 -2.48 -0.90 17.10
C ASP A 30 -2.14 -2.37 17.39
N ASN A 31 -2.45 -3.26 16.44
CA ASN A 31 -2.21 -4.69 16.56
C ASN A 31 -1.85 -5.35 15.21
N GLY A 32 -1.39 -6.60 15.27
CA GLY A 32 -0.96 -7.33 14.06
C GLY A 32 -2.11 -7.72 13.12
N VAL A 33 -3.33 -7.88 13.64
CA VAL A 33 -4.49 -8.30 12.83
C VAL A 33 -4.97 -7.16 11.95
N SER A 34 -5.07 -5.95 12.50
CA SER A 34 -5.36 -4.74 11.72
C SER A 34 -4.27 -4.45 10.70
N LEU A 35 -3.00 -4.63 11.05
CA LEU A 35 -1.89 -4.51 10.09
C LEU A 35 -2.05 -5.47 8.91
N PHE A 36 -2.31 -6.74 9.20
CA PHE A 36 -2.54 -7.74 8.16
C PHE A 36 -3.75 -7.42 7.29
N GLY A 37 -4.87 -6.99 7.91
CA GLY A 37 -6.08 -6.59 7.19
C GLY A 37 -5.84 -5.43 6.23
N TRP A 38 -5.18 -4.36 6.70
CA TRP A 38 -4.83 -3.23 5.84
C TRP A 38 -3.84 -3.61 4.74
N LEU A 39 -2.82 -4.41 5.06
CA LEU A 39 -1.86 -4.90 4.08
C LEU A 39 -2.56 -5.69 2.96
N PHE A 40 -3.45 -6.61 3.31
CA PHE A 40 -4.19 -7.41 2.33
C PHE A 40 -4.99 -6.52 1.36
N VAL A 41 -5.73 -5.54 1.89
CA VAL A 41 -6.54 -4.62 1.06
C VAL A 41 -5.66 -3.74 0.18
N LEU A 42 -4.55 -3.20 0.72
CA LEU A 42 -3.68 -2.29 -0.01
C LEU A 42 -2.79 -3.00 -1.04
N ASP A 43 -2.48 -4.29 -0.82
CA ASP A 43 -1.76 -5.11 -1.80
C ASP A 43 -2.66 -5.44 -3.00
N LEU A 44 -3.95 -5.74 -2.77
CA LEU A 44 -4.94 -5.84 -3.85
C LEU A 44 -5.08 -4.52 -4.62
N ALA A 45 -5.12 -3.38 -3.91
CA ALA A 45 -5.16 -2.06 -4.56
C ALA A 45 -3.89 -1.76 -5.38
N SER A 46 -2.75 -2.32 -4.96
CA SER A 46 -1.46 -2.18 -5.66
C SER A 46 -1.33 -3.00 -6.94
N MET A 47 -2.28 -3.91 -7.21
CA MET A 47 -2.39 -4.56 -8.52
C MET A 47 -2.85 -3.59 -9.61
N VAL A 48 -3.45 -2.46 -9.24
CA VAL A 48 -3.84 -1.38 -10.16
C VAL A 48 -2.74 -0.32 -10.18
N PRO A 49 -2.00 -0.16 -11.30
CA PRO A 49 -0.98 0.86 -11.43
C PRO A 49 -1.51 2.25 -11.12
N GLY A 50 -0.82 2.99 -10.25
CA GLY A 50 -1.20 4.33 -9.81
C GLY A 50 -2.13 4.36 -8.59
N LEU A 51 -2.96 3.34 -8.34
CA LEU A 51 -3.89 3.35 -7.20
C LEU A 51 -3.17 3.32 -5.85
N GLY A 52 -2.16 2.46 -5.69
CA GLY A 52 -1.32 2.44 -4.48
C GLY A 52 -0.62 3.78 -4.19
N ILE A 53 -0.22 4.52 -5.24
CA ILE A 53 0.39 5.85 -5.11
C ILE A 53 -0.66 6.86 -4.65
N TYR A 54 -1.85 6.84 -5.27
CA TYR A 54 -2.96 7.69 -4.88
C TYR A 54 -3.34 7.48 -3.41
N LEU A 55 -3.48 6.23 -2.97
CA LEU A 55 -3.82 5.90 -1.58
C LEU A 55 -2.72 6.34 -0.62
N TRP A 56 -1.44 6.17 -0.98
CA TRP A 56 -0.35 6.70 -0.17
C TRP A 56 -0.47 8.20 0.05
N PHE A 57 -0.68 9.00 -1.01
CA PHE A 57 -0.81 10.44 -0.87
C PHE A 57 -2.06 10.84 -0.07
N LYS A 58 -3.16 10.10 -0.24
CA LYS A 58 -4.40 10.33 0.50
C LYS A 58 -4.21 10.16 2.01
N TYR A 59 -3.43 9.14 2.39
CA TYR A 59 -3.26 8.71 3.77
C TYR A 59 -1.90 9.11 4.37
N LYS A 60 -1.10 9.96 3.69
CA LYS A 60 0.25 10.29 4.18
C LYS A 60 0.24 11.17 5.44
N ASP A 61 -0.81 11.94 5.64
CA ASP A 61 -0.95 12.90 6.74
C ASP A 61 -1.88 12.38 7.85
N GLU A 62 -2.44 11.18 7.65
CA GLU A 62 -3.03 10.38 8.73
C GLU A 62 -1.88 9.72 9.51
#